data_AF-A0A348PLG6-F1
#
_entry.id   AF-A0A348PLG6-F1
#
_cell.length_a   1.000
_cell.length_b   1.000
_cell.length_c   1.000
_cell.angle_alpha   90.00
_cell.angle_beta   90.00
_cell.angle_gamma   90.00
#
_symmetry.space_group_name_H-M   'P 1'
#
loop_
_entity.id
_entity.type
_entity.pdbx_description
1 polymer ?
#
loop_
_entity_poly.entity_id
_entity_poly.type
_entity_poly.pdbx_seq_one_letter_code
_entity_poly.pdbx_strand_id
1 'polypeptide(L)'
;MSKQEIVDELQSWIADETFIPNRDRIDQYQTAFNTLKSESEKAQLEAFNEAKAEEDETEFEYKNEPEDARFEELLSIYHDKRKALDKQRREQEASNLSEKQALVSELQSLIQDEENIGKAYKRFNAIKQKWNEMGPVPNVQRRELQAEYSRLIELFYYNINIYRELQINDLKKNQELKQQITEKIALLEEEKSINQVDALIHQYLDEWDQVGPTFQEEWEKIRDDFKTAVSKVFDRIREHRKEVKGEHDGHFALKRELVSKVEEISKKDLTEVRDVQSWTKEVIDIQKQWKKIGYAGRGKNDKVWHEFRQACDAYFAKRDVFLKESNAEFKNARDRKQVLIDKAKEIYEGEDHVMVANQLKGLQREWKIAGKLLPQEEYKLFREFRKYCDQFFNRKKKEEEAFVKEAKENLASKEALLTKFADDLKAGIKEKGEAAISEWRSEWSAIGNVEHKLKSKIDKAFEEIIGKAYESLGISKKDLAKKRFESKLEMLASDDNADDALLEERNRIGQKIRETQTSLAQEEGKLDFFKFSNDSNPLKAELMNRIEAVNIEISELKSRKKQIDLTIKGKKKEVEESTNAAENEEDEG
;
A
#
# COMPACT_ATOMS: atom_id res chain seq x y z
N MET A 1 38.41 -139.83 -9.85
CA MET A 1 37.52 -139.11 -10.78
C MET A 1 37.43 -139.96 -12.02
N SER A 2 36.28 -140.54 -12.31
CA SER A 2 35.99 -141.17 -13.60
C SER A 2 35.71 -140.08 -14.67
N LYS A 3 35.73 -140.46 -15.96
CA LYS A 3 35.34 -139.53 -17.04
C LYS A 3 33.93 -138.97 -16.80
N GLN A 4 33.00 -139.81 -16.37
CA GLN A 4 31.62 -139.43 -16.03
C GLN A 4 31.55 -138.45 -14.86
N GLU A 5 32.32 -138.66 -13.78
CA GLU A 5 32.36 -137.76 -12.63
C GLU A 5 32.86 -136.35 -13.00
N ILE A 6 33.87 -136.25 -13.88
CA ILE A 6 34.37 -134.96 -14.38
C ILE A 6 33.31 -134.25 -15.23
N VAL A 7 32.63 -134.98 -16.11
CA VAL A 7 31.55 -134.45 -16.95
C VAL A 7 30.40 -133.95 -16.08
N ASP A 8 29.98 -134.72 -15.07
CA ASP A 8 28.87 -134.35 -14.18
C ASP A 8 29.22 -133.13 -13.30
N GLU A 9 30.44 -133.06 -12.76
CA GLU A 9 30.90 -131.89 -12.00
C GLU A 9 31.02 -130.64 -12.87
N LEU A 10 31.58 -130.77 -14.08
CA LEU A 10 31.70 -129.66 -15.02
C LEU A 10 30.31 -129.18 -15.47
N GLN A 11 29.39 -130.10 -15.73
CA GLN A 11 28.02 -129.78 -16.09
C GLN A 11 27.30 -129.07 -14.94
N SER A 12 27.42 -129.56 -13.71
CA SER A 12 26.85 -128.93 -12.51
C SER A 12 27.40 -127.52 -12.29
N TRP A 13 28.72 -127.35 -12.40
CA TRP A 13 29.36 -126.05 -12.25
C TRP A 13 28.93 -125.04 -13.33
N ILE A 14 28.86 -125.47 -14.59
CA ILE A 14 28.40 -124.62 -15.70
C ILE A 14 26.90 -124.31 -15.56
N ALA A 15 26.08 -125.22 -15.06
CA ALA A 15 24.63 -125.04 -14.93
C ALA A 15 24.23 -124.15 -13.74
N ASP A 16 25.14 -123.90 -12.79
CA ASP A 16 24.91 -123.02 -11.64
C ASP A 16 24.58 -121.59 -12.09
N GLU A 17 23.51 -121.01 -11.54
CA GLU A 17 23.11 -119.61 -11.78
C GLU A 17 24.19 -118.62 -11.32
N THR A 18 25.03 -119.02 -10.37
CA THR A 18 26.15 -118.25 -9.82
C THR A 18 27.49 -118.58 -10.49
N PHE A 19 27.48 -119.16 -11.69
CA PHE A 19 28.68 -119.54 -12.41
C PHE A 19 29.67 -118.36 -12.56
N ILE A 20 30.86 -118.54 -11.98
CA ILE A 20 32.01 -117.65 -12.15
C ILE A 20 33.09 -118.41 -12.93
N PRO A 21 33.54 -117.90 -14.10
CA PRO A 21 34.65 -118.49 -14.83
C PRO A 21 35.90 -118.56 -13.95
N ASN A 22 36.40 -119.77 -13.71
CA ASN A 22 37.65 -120.00 -13.00
C ASN A 22 38.61 -120.69 -13.97
N ARG A 23 39.73 -120.03 -14.28
CA ARG A 23 40.73 -120.54 -15.21
C ARG A 23 41.43 -121.78 -14.66
N ASP A 24 41.84 -121.73 -13.39
CA ASP A 24 42.60 -122.83 -12.79
C ASP A 24 41.73 -124.09 -12.66
N ARG A 25 40.44 -123.92 -12.34
CA ARG A 25 39.49 -125.03 -12.23
C ARG A 25 39.21 -125.70 -13.58
N ILE A 26 39.06 -124.94 -14.67
CA ILE A 26 38.84 -125.52 -16.00
C ILE A 26 40.10 -126.21 -16.51
N ASP A 27 41.28 -125.63 -16.28
CA ASP A 27 42.57 -126.19 -16.67
C ASP A 27 42.82 -127.54 -15.93
N GLN A 28 42.40 -127.64 -14.66
CA GLN A 28 42.43 -128.90 -13.90
C GLN A 28 41.51 -129.97 -14.47
N TYR A 29 40.25 -129.65 -14.77
CA TYR A 29 39.31 -130.61 -15.37
C TYR A 29 39.78 -131.07 -16.76
N GLN A 30 40.32 -130.17 -17.58
CA GLN A 30 40.92 -130.51 -18.87
C GLN A 30 42.09 -131.47 -18.73
N THR A 31 43.02 -131.18 -17.82
CA THR A 31 44.19 -132.04 -17.59
C THR A 31 43.78 -133.43 -17.09
N ALA A 32 42.85 -133.48 -16.12
CA ALA A 32 42.34 -134.73 -15.57
C ALA A 32 41.59 -135.56 -16.62
N PHE A 33 40.72 -134.94 -17.41
CA PHE A 33 39.94 -135.62 -18.45
C PHE A 33 40.83 -136.14 -19.59
N ASN A 34 41.80 -135.34 -20.06
CA ASN A 34 42.73 -135.76 -21.10
C ASN A 34 43.61 -136.94 -20.67
N THR A 35 43.98 -137.00 -19.38
CA THR A 35 44.73 -138.14 -18.82
C THR A 35 43.91 -139.42 -18.92
N LEU A 36 42.65 -139.39 -18.46
CA LEU A 36 41.73 -140.53 -18.54
C LEU A 36 41.37 -140.91 -19.99
N LYS A 37 41.24 -139.93 -20.90
CA LYS A 37 41.04 -140.18 -22.33
C LYS A 37 42.23 -140.92 -22.94
N SER A 38 43.46 -140.54 -22.59
CA SER A 38 44.66 -141.25 -23.04
C SER A 38 44.78 -142.67 -22.48
N GLU A 39 44.23 -142.93 -21.28
CA GLU A 39 44.15 -144.27 -20.70
C GLU A 39 43.10 -145.13 -21.42
N SER A 40 41.90 -144.60 -21.69
CA SER A 40 40.89 -145.26 -22.53
C SER A 40 41.40 -145.54 -23.94
N GLU A 41 42.15 -144.61 -24.54
CA GLU A 41 42.74 -144.78 -25.86
C GLU A 41 43.77 -145.91 -25.89
N LYS A 42 44.63 -146.00 -24.87
CA LYS A 42 45.54 -147.14 -24.68
C LYS A 42 44.81 -148.46 -24.49
N ALA A 43 43.75 -148.49 -23.68
CA ALA A 43 42.95 -149.69 -23.46
C ALA A 43 42.23 -150.16 -24.74
N GLN A 44 41.67 -149.22 -25.53
CA GLN A 44 41.09 -149.54 -26.83
C GLN A 44 42.14 -150.01 -27.84
N LEU A 45 43.35 -149.44 -27.81
CA LEU A 45 44.48 -149.85 -28.63
C LEU A 45 44.96 -151.27 -28.26
N GLU A 46 45.07 -151.59 -26.97
CA GLU A 46 45.41 -152.93 -26.48
C GLU A 46 44.33 -153.96 -26.86
N ALA A 47 43.06 -153.64 -26.66
CA ALA A 47 41.95 -154.50 -27.07
C ALA A 47 41.88 -154.70 -28.60
N PHE A 48 42.19 -153.66 -29.39
CA PHE A 48 42.32 -153.74 -30.83
C PHE A 48 43.48 -154.65 -31.24
N ASN A 49 44.62 -154.59 -30.53
CA ASN A 49 45.78 -155.45 -30.76
C ASN A 49 45.51 -156.91 -30.36
N GLU A 50 44.74 -157.18 -29.29
CA GLU A 50 44.37 -158.54 -28.86
C GLU A 50 43.31 -159.20 -29.75
N ALA A 51 42.36 -158.42 -30.28
CA ALA A 51 41.36 -158.91 -31.23
C ALA A 51 41.94 -159.24 -32.62
N LYS A 52 43.20 -158.86 -32.87
CA LYS A 52 43.91 -159.06 -34.14
C LYS A 52 44.43 -160.50 -34.26
N ALA A 53 43.52 -161.44 -34.52
CA ALA A 53 43.86 -162.82 -34.88
C ALA A 53 44.13 -162.92 -36.39
N GLU A 54 45.40 -163.16 -36.74
CA GLU A 54 45.94 -163.53 -38.07
C GLU A 54 45.45 -162.71 -39.30
N GLU A 55 46.32 -161.82 -39.79
CA GLU A 55 46.30 -161.14 -41.11
C GLU A 55 45.12 -160.21 -41.44
N ASP A 56 45.05 -159.02 -40.81
CA ASP A 56 44.29 -157.87 -41.34
C ASP A 56 45.00 -156.51 -41.08
N GLU A 57 45.18 -155.68 -42.13
CA GLU A 57 45.88 -154.38 -42.12
C GLU A 57 44.92 -153.20 -41.89
N THR A 58 44.26 -153.14 -40.73
CA THR A 58 43.49 -151.95 -40.32
C THR A 58 44.27 -151.11 -39.31
N GLU A 59 44.30 -149.78 -39.51
CA GLU A 59 44.87 -148.79 -38.58
C GLU A 59 43.88 -148.47 -37.44
N PHE A 60 44.40 -148.23 -36.24
CA PHE A 60 43.58 -147.93 -35.06
C PHE A 60 43.01 -146.51 -35.12
N GLU A 61 41.69 -146.38 -35.10
CA GLU A 61 40.98 -145.13 -34.83
C GLU A 61 40.29 -145.21 -33.47
N TYR A 62 40.57 -144.24 -32.60
CA TYR A 62 39.90 -144.15 -31.29
C TYR A 62 38.40 -143.97 -31.47
N LYS A 63 37.60 -144.84 -30.85
CA LYS A 63 36.16 -144.69 -30.80
C LYS A 63 35.81 -143.83 -29.60
N ASN A 64 35.45 -142.57 -29.89
CA ASN A 64 35.01 -141.63 -28.86
C ASN A 64 33.92 -142.25 -28.00
N GLU A 65 34.15 -142.21 -26.69
CA GLU A 65 33.14 -142.57 -25.70
C GLU A 65 32.11 -141.42 -25.61
N PRO A 66 30.86 -141.70 -25.21
CA PRO A 66 29.83 -140.67 -25.02
C PRO A 66 30.30 -139.50 -24.14
N GLU A 67 31.12 -139.78 -23.14
CA GLU A 67 31.72 -138.84 -22.21
C GLU A 67 32.69 -137.86 -22.89
N ASP A 68 33.42 -138.30 -23.93
CA ASP A 68 34.40 -137.46 -24.64
C ASP A 68 33.69 -136.35 -25.44
N ALA A 69 32.64 -136.72 -26.16
CA ALA A 69 31.81 -135.75 -26.89
C ALA A 69 31.12 -134.77 -25.94
N ARG A 70 30.64 -135.27 -24.79
CA ARG A 70 29.97 -134.43 -23.78
C ARG A 70 30.93 -133.46 -23.09
N PHE A 71 32.16 -133.88 -22.81
CA PHE A 71 33.18 -133.01 -22.21
C PHE A 71 33.60 -131.87 -23.16
N GLU A 72 33.82 -132.16 -24.43
CA GLU A 72 34.14 -131.14 -25.45
C GLU A 72 32.99 -130.13 -25.62
N GLU A 73 31.73 -130.60 -25.61
CA GLU A 73 30.54 -129.74 -25.61
C GLU A 73 30.52 -128.81 -24.39
N LEU A 74 30.73 -129.35 -23.18
CA LEU A 74 30.77 -128.56 -21.94
C LEU A 74 31.92 -127.55 -21.92
N LEU A 75 33.10 -127.90 -22.46
CA LEU A 75 34.20 -126.96 -22.63
C LEU A 75 33.84 -125.81 -23.57
N SER A 76 33.17 -126.10 -24.69
CA SER A 76 32.67 -125.04 -25.58
C SER A 76 31.69 -124.13 -24.84
N ILE A 77 30.72 -124.71 -24.12
CA ILE A 77 29.75 -123.96 -23.32
C ILE A 77 30.45 -123.09 -22.26
N TYR A 78 31.49 -123.59 -21.59
CA TYR A 78 32.29 -122.81 -20.64
C TYR A 78 32.97 -121.61 -21.31
N HIS A 79 33.63 -121.82 -22.45
CA HIS A 79 34.33 -120.75 -23.17
C HIS A 79 33.35 -119.70 -23.69
N ASP A 80 32.19 -120.13 -24.19
CA ASP A 80 31.12 -119.25 -24.65
C ASP A 80 30.51 -118.45 -23.50
N LYS A 81 30.20 -119.09 -22.35
CA LYS A 81 29.73 -118.38 -21.14
C LYS A 81 30.76 -117.40 -20.60
N ARG A 82 32.04 -117.78 -20.54
CA ARG A 82 33.13 -116.89 -20.12
C ARG A 82 33.25 -115.69 -21.04
N LYS A 83 33.25 -115.92 -22.36
CA LYS A 83 33.31 -114.85 -23.37
C LYS A 83 32.09 -113.93 -23.27
N ALA A 84 30.90 -114.49 -23.02
CA ALA A 84 29.67 -113.72 -22.81
C ALA A 84 29.75 -112.85 -21.53
N LEU A 85 30.20 -113.39 -20.40
CA LEU A 85 30.39 -112.65 -19.15
C LEU A 85 31.46 -111.57 -19.24
N ASP A 86 32.60 -111.86 -19.89
CA ASP A 86 33.65 -110.87 -20.13
C ASP A 86 33.16 -109.75 -21.07
N LYS A 87 32.35 -110.10 -22.08
CA LYS A 87 31.70 -109.12 -22.97
C LYS A 87 30.70 -108.26 -22.18
N GLN A 88 29.82 -108.86 -21.38
CA GLN A 88 28.86 -108.14 -20.54
C GLN A 88 29.55 -107.22 -19.53
N ARG A 89 30.64 -107.68 -18.88
CA ARG A 89 31.44 -106.85 -17.98
C ARG A 89 32.07 -105.66 -18.71
N ARG A 90 32.63 -105.87 -19.91
CA ARG A 90 33.21 -104.79 -20.72
C ARG A 90 32.16 -103.80 -21.18
N GLU A 91 30.99 -104.27 -21.60
CA GLU A 91 29.85 -103.43 -21.97
C GLU A 91 29.34 -102.61 -20.78
N GLN A 92 29.25 -103.23 -19.59
CA GLN A 92 28.88 -102.53 -18.36
C GLN A 92 29.93 -101.50 -17.95
N GLU A 93 31.22 -101.86 -17.95
CA GLU A 93 32.31 -100.94 -17.63
C GLU A 93 32.38 -99.78 -18.64
N ALA A 94 32.12 -100.03 -19.93
CA ALA A 94 32.04 -99.00 -20.97
C ALA A 94 30.82 -98.09 -20.80
N SER A 95 29.65 -98.64 -20.44
CA SER A 95 28.46 -97.85 -20.09
C SER A 95 28.73 -96.97 -18.87
N ASN A 96 29.30 -97.57 -17.81
CA ASN A 96 29.68 -96.85 -16.59
C ASN A 96 30.70 -95.73 -16.88
N LEU A 97 31.65 -95.97 -17.80
CA LEU A 97 32.62 -94.97 -18.23
C LEU A 97 31.93 -93.80 -18.95
N SER A 98 31.05 -94.09 -19.92
CA SER A 98 30.30 -93.07 -20.65
C SER A 98 29.44 -92.21 -19.73
N GLU A 99 28.74 -92.85 -18.78
CA GLU A 99 27.90 -92.13 -17.82
C GLU A 99 28.73 -91.33 -16.81
N LYS A 100 29.85 -91.86 -16.31
CA LYS A 100 30.76 -91.08 -15.45
C LYS A 100 31.39 -89.89 -16.20
N GLN A 101 31.73 -90.05 -17.47
CA GLN A 101 32.18 -88.93 -18.32
C GLN A 101 31.08 -87.88 -18.52
N ALA A 102 29.82 -88.30 -18.69
CA ALA A 102 28.68 -87.39 -18.76
C ALA A 102 28.48 -86.63 -17.44
N LEU A 103 28.59 -87.30 -16.28
CA LEU A 103 28.52 -86.67 -14.96
C LEU A 103 29.64 -85.64 -14.72
N VAL A 104 30.86 -85.93 -15.19
CA VAL A 104 31.98 -84.98 -15.16
C VAL A 104 31.70 -83.76 -16.03
N SER A 105 31.14 -83.96 -17.22
CA SER A 105 30.75 -82.87 -18.13
C SER A 105 29.61 -82.02 -17.54
N GLU A 106 28.62 -82.67 -16.92
CA GLU A 106 27.52 -82.00 -16.21
C GLU A 106 28.06 -81.17 -15.02
N LEU A 107 28.99 -81.72 -14.24
CA LEU A 107 29.65 -81.01 -13.15
C LEU A 107 30.47 -79.81 -13.66
N GLN A 108 31.11 -79.93 -14.82
CA GLN A 108 31.86 -78.84 -15.43
C GLN A 108 30.93 -77.69 -15.88
N SER A 109 29.81 -77.99 -16.53
CA SER A 109 28.81 -76.98 -16.90
C SER A 109 28.18 -76.34 -15.66
N LEU A 110 27.89 -77.14 -14.62
CA LEU A 110 27.37 -76.64 -13.34
C LEU A 110 28.25 -75.55 -12.72
N ILE A 111 29.57 -75.72 -12.81
CA ILE A 111 30.56 -74.77 -12.28
C ILE A 111 30.63 -73.47 -13.10
N GLN A 112 30.34 -73.54 -14.41
CA GLN A 112 30.41 -72.39 -15.32
C GLN A 112 29.11 -71.59 -15.38
N ASP A 113 27.96 -72.27 -15.33
CA ASP A 113 26.69 -71.69 -15.77
C ASP A 113 25.71 -71.39 -14.63
N GLU A 114 25.88 -72.00 -13.45
CA GLU A 114 24.84 -71.94 -12.41
C GLU A 114 25.08 -70.81 -11.38
N GLU A 115 24.46 -69.66 -11.64
CA GLU A 115 24.50 -68.48 -10.77
C GLU A 115 23.77 -68.68 -9.42
N ASN A 116 22.88 -69.67 -9.32
CA ASN A 116 22.09 -69.91 -8.11
C ASN A 116 22.75 -70.96 -7.20
N ILE A 117 23.40 -70.50 -6.13
CA ILE A 117 24.08 -71.32 -5.12
C ILE A 117 23.22 -72.49 -4.61
N GLY A 118 21.93 -72.25 -4.33
CA GLY A 118 21.04 -73.25 -3.76
C GLY A 118 20.67 -74.37 -4.74
N LYS A 119 20.46 -74.03 -6.01
CA LYS A 119 20.21 -75.02 -7.08
C LYS A 119 21.50 -75.74 -7.46
N ALA A 120 22.62 -75.01 -7.50
CA ALA A 120 23.95 -75.56 -7.75
C ALA A 120 24.29 -76.66 -6.73
N TYR A 121 24.04 -76.43 -5.44
CA TYR A 121 24.31 -77.43 -4.39
C TYR A 121 23.42 -78.68 -4.51
N LYS A 122 22.15 -78.53 -4.91
CA LYS A 122 21.24 -79.67 -5.12
C LYS A 122 21.70 -80.53 -6.30
N ARG A 123 22.04 -79.92 -7.42
CA ARG A 123 22.55 -80.61 -8.62
C ARG A 123 23.90 -81.27 -8.34
N PHE A 124 24.81 -80.57 -7.67
CA PHE A 124 26.09 -81.13 -7.23
C PHE A 124 25.92 -82.40 -6.39
N ASN A 125 25.02 -82.38 -5.39
CA ASN A 125 24.76 -83.56 -4.56
C ASN A 125 24.14 -84.72 -5.36
N ALA A 126 23.28 -84.42 -6.33
CA ALA A 126 22.72 -85.44 -7.22
C ALA A 126 23.80 -86.09 -8.10
N ILE A 127 24.72 -85.29 -8.66
CA ILE A 127 25.88 -85.79 -9.43
C ILE A 127 26.78 -86.64 -8.53
N LYS A 128 27.07 -86.18 -7.30
CA LYS A 128 27.88 -86.92 -6.33
C LYS A 128 27.25 -88.25 -5.93
N GLN A 129 25.93 -88.27 -5.72
CA GLN A 129 25.21 -89.50 -5.42
C GLN A 129 25.30 -90.49 -6.59
N LYS A 130 24.96 -90.05 -7.81
CA LYS A 130 25.07 -90.88 -9.01
C LYS A 130 26.50 -91.40 -9.22
N TRP A 131 27.51 -90.56 -9.02
CA TRP A 131 28.91 -90.97 -9.13
C TRP A 131 29.28 -92.14 -8.21
N ASN A 132 28.79 -92.11 -6.96
CA ASN A 132 29.06 -93.13 -5.95
C ASN A 132 28.28 -94.43 -6.17
N GLU A 133 27.05 -94.34 -6.69
CA GLU A 133 26.21 -95.50 -7.01
C GLU A 133 26.74 -96.28 -8.24
N MET A 134 27.48 -95.60 -9.12
CA MET A 134 27.98 -96.16 -10.36
C MET A 134 29.17 -97.11 -10.15
N GLY A 135 29.06 -98.28 -10.78
CA GLY A 135 30.02 -99.38 -10.68
C GLY A 135 31.43 -99.11 -11.24
N PRO A 136 32.27 -100.15 -11.32
CA PRO A 136 33.64 -100.01 -11.81
C PRO A 136 33.68 -99.59 -13.28
N VAL A 137 34.74 -98.87 -13.63
CA VAL A 137 35.12 -98.47 -15.00
C VAL A 137 36.42 -99.15 -15.40
N PRO A 138 36.76 -99.19 -16.71
CA PRO A 138 37.97 -99.86 -17.17
C PRO A 138 39.21 -99.26 -16.51
N ASN A 139 40.17 -100.12 -16.18
CA ASN A 139 41.31 -99.76 -15.33
C ASN A 139 42.19 -98.64 -15.90
N VAL A 140 42.26 -98.51 -17.24
CA VAL A 140 43.09 -97.50 -17.91
C VAL A 140 42.55 -96.10 -17.66
N GLN A 141 41.24 -95.87 -17.84
CA GLN A 141 40.62 -94.55 -17.71
C GLN A 141 40.25 -94.18 -16.26
N ARG A 142 40.21 -95.16 -15.35
CA ARG A 142 39.79 -94.96 -13.95
C ARG A 142 40.53 -93.83 -13.24
N ARG A 143 41.86 -93.80 -13.35
CA ARG A 143 42.71 -92.84 -12.62
C ARG A 143 42.49 -91.41 -13.10
N GLU A 144 42.49 -91.22 -14.42
CA GLU A 144 42.30 -89.90 -15.04
C GLU A 144 40.90 -89.35 -14.75
N LEU A 145 39.88 -90.19 -14.92
CA LEU A 145 38.49 -89.84 -14.66
C LEU A 145 38.24 -89.46 -13.18
N GLN A 146 38.85 -90.19 -12.24
CA GLN A 146 38.77 -89.87 -10.81
C GLN A 146 39.49 -88.57 -10.47
N ALA A 147 40.67 -88.33 -11.06
CA ALA A 147 41.43 -87.10 -10.83
C ALA A 147 40.65 -85.87 -11.31
N GLU A 148 40.04 -85.95 -12.49
CA GLU A 148 39.24 -84.86 -13.05
C GLU A 148 37.99 -84.58 -12.22
N TYR A 149 37.29 -85.63 -11.77
CA TYR A 149 36.15 -85.48 -10.87
C TYR A 149 36.52 -84.80 -9.54
N SER A 150 37.63 -85.22 -8.91
CA SER A 150 38.13 -84.61 -7.67
C SER A 150 38.49 -83.13 -7.87
N ARG A 151 39.17 -82.79 -8.98
CA ARG A 151 39.50 -81.40 -9.34
C ARG A 151 38.25 -80.52 -9.47
N LEU A 152 37.21 -81.03 -10.14
CA LEU A 152 35.96 -80.30 -10.31
C LEU A 152 35.19 -80.12 -8.99
N ILE A 153 35.25 -81.10 -8.09
CA ILE A 153 34.70 -80.95 -6.72
C ILE A 153 35.39 -79.79 -6.00
N GLU A 154 36.73 -79.76 -6.01
CA GLU A 154 37.49 -78.70 -5.34
C GLU A 154 37.15 -77.32 -5.93
N LEU A 155 37.08 -77.22 -7.26
CA LEU A 155 36.71 -75.99 -7.96
C LEU A 155 35.29 -75.53 -7.63
N PHE A 156 34.32 -76.46 -7.52
CA PHE A 156 32.96 -76.16 -7.11
C PHE A 156 32.91 -75.54 -5.71
N TYR A 157 33.56 -76.17 -4.72
CA TYR A 157 33.60 -75.63 -3.36
C TYR A 157 34.33 -74.29 -3.26
N TYR A 158 35.41 -74.12 -4.01
CA TYR A 158 36.14 -72.85 -4.12
C TYR A 158 35.24 -71.72 -4.65
N ASN A 159 34.55 -71.93 -5.77
CA ASN A 159 33.64 -70.94 -6.35
C ASN A 159 32.49 -70.61 -5.40
N ILE A 160 31.87 -71.61 -4.77
CA ILE A 160 30.79 -71.39 -3.80
C ILE A 160 31.27 -70.58 -2.59
N ASN A 161 32.49 -70.83 -2.11
CA ASN A 161 33.05 -70.03 -1.03
C ASN A 161 33.26 -68.57 -1.45
N ILE A 162 33.78 -68.33 -2.67
CA ILE A 162 33.88 -66.97 -3.23
C ILE A 162 32.51 -66.29 -3.28
N TYR A 163 31.49 -66.96 -3.81
CA TYR A 163 30.14 -66.38 -3.87
C TYR A 163 29.58 -66.05 -2.48
N ARG A 164 29.80 -66.91 -1.49
CA ARG A 164 29.39 -66.65 -0.10
C ARG A 164 30.13 -65.45 0.48
N GLU A 165 31.43 -65.36 0.26
CA GLU A 165 32.25 -64.22 0.72
C GLU A 165 31.83 -62.91 0.04
N LEU A 166 31.56 -62.93 -1.27
CA LEU A 166 31.01 -61.79 -2.01
C LEU A 166 29.65 -61.36 -1.44
N GLN A 167 28.73 -62.31 -1.20
CA GLN A 167 27.43 -62.00 -0.61
C GLN A 167 27.55 -61.40 0.79
N ILE A 168 28.44 -61.91 1.63
CA ILE A 168 28.71 -61.36 2.97
C ILE A 168 29.30 -59.94 2.86
N ASN A 169 30.21 -59.71 1.89
CA ASN A 169 30.77 -58.40 1.64
C ASN A 169 29.69 -57.41 1.17
N ASP A 170 28.81 -57.81 0.25
CA ASP A 170 27.69 -57.00 -0.22
C ASP A 170 26.74 -56.62 0.93
N LEU A 171 26.36 -57.59 1.77
CA LEU A 171 25.53 -57.33 2.95
C LEU A 171 26.21 -56.36 3.92
N LYS A 172 27.52 -56.54 4.16
CA LYS A 172 28.31 -55.62 4.99
C LYS A 172 28.40 -54.23 4.37
N LYS A 173 28.57 -54.12 3.06
CA LYS A 173 28.66 -52.83 2.37
C LYS A 173 27.31 -52.11 2.38
N ASN A 174 26.21 -52.83 2.16
CA ASN A 174 24.86 -52.30 2.30
C ASN A 174 24.59 -51.83 3.73
N GLN A 175 25.06 -52.58 4.75
CA GLN A 175 24.99 -52.16 6.14
C GLN A 175 25.69 -50.83 6.38
N GLU A 176 26.96 -50.72 5.95
CA GLU A 176 27.75 -49.50 6.08
C GLU A 176 27.09 -48.32 5.37
N LEU A 177 26.60 -48.52 4.14
CA LEU A 177 25.93 -47.47 3.37
C LEU A 177 24.64 -47.01 4.05
N LYS A 178 23.81 -47.94 4.54
CA LYS A 178 22.60 -47.59 5.30
C LYS A 178 22.94 -46.81 6.58
N GLN A 179 23.95 -47.23 7.33
CA GLN A 179 24.42 -46.51 8.52
C GLN A 179 24.93 -45.10 8.18
N GLN A 180 25.72 -44.96 7.11
CA GLN A 180 26.22 -43.67 6.63
C GLN A 180 25.08 -42.74 6.20
N ILE A 181 24.05 -43.26 5.53
CA ILE A 181 22.87 -42.48 5.16
C ILE A 181 22.14 -42.00 6.41
N THR A 182 21.92 -42.87 7.40
CA THR A 182 21.32 -42.47 8.69
C THR A 182 22.13 -41.40 9.40
N GLU A 183 23.46 -41.50 9.39
CA GLU A 183 24.35 -40.48 9.98
C GLU A 183 24.27 -39.15 9.21
N LYS A 184 24.30 -39.18 7.87
CA LYS A 184 24.10 -37.99 7.03
C LYS A 184 22.75 -37.31 7.31
N ILE A 185 21.68 -38.08 7.52
CA ILE A 185 20.36 -37.54 7.89
C ILE A 185 20.40 -36.90 9.27
N ALA A 186 21.08 -37.52 10.25
CA ALA A 186 21.24 -36.94 11.58
C ALA A 186 22.01 -35.60 11.55
N LEU A 187 23.02 -35.48 10.69
CA LEU A 187 23.77 -34.23 10.49
C LEU A 187 22.92 -33.09 9.90
N LEU A 188 21.78 -33.39 9.26
CA LEU A 188 20.86 -32.35 8.77
C LEU A 188 20.22 -31.55 9.91
N GLU A 189 20.31 -31.99 11.17
CA GLU A 189 19.90 -31.20 12.33
C GLU A 189 20.73 -29.90 12.47
N GLU A 190 22.01 -29.93 12.10
CA GLU A 190 22.93 -28.79 12.22
C GLU A 190 22.83 -27.79 11.05
N GLU A 191 22.31 -28.23 9.90
CA GLU A 191 22.20 -27.40 8.70
C GLU A 191 21.18 -26.28 8.91
N LYS A 192 21.54 -25.04 8.60
CA LYS A 192 20.71 -23.86 8.88
C LYS A 192 19.60 -23.67 7.84
N SER A 193 19.87 -24.02 6.59
CA SER A 193 18.95 -23.81 5.49
C SER A 193 17.91 -24.92 5.41
N ILE A 194 16.68 -24.66 5.86
CA ILE A 194 15.59 -25.65 5.81
C ILE A 194 15.27 -26.10 4.38
N ASN A 195 15.47 -25.25 3.37
CA ASN A 195 15.28 -25.64 1.97
C ASN A 195 16.34 -26.65 1.50
N GLN A 196 17.58 -26.52 1.97
CA GLN A 196 18.63 -27.51 1.68
C GLN A 196 18.38 -28.79 2.45
N VAL A 197 17.93 -28.70 3.71
CA VAL A 197 17.51 -29.85 4.51
C VAL A 197 16.41 -30.65 3.80
N ASP A 198 15.37 -29.99 3.27
CA ASP A 198 14.26 -30.61 2.51
C ASP A 198 14.75 -31.29 1.22
N ALA A 199 15.67 -30.68 0.48
CA ALA A 199 16.24 -31.29 -0.72
C ALA A 199 17.13 -32.51 -0.39
N LEU A 200 18.01 -32.37 0.60
CA LEU A 200 18.96 -33.42 1.01
C LEU A 200 18.24 -34.61 1.65
N ILE A 201 17.21 -34.39 2.48
CA ILE A 201 16.45 -35.51 3.05
C ILE A 201 15.80 -36.35 1.95
N HIS A 202 15.22 -35.74 0.92
CA HIS A 202 14.66 -36.47 -0.22
C HIS A 202 15.73 -37.24 -1.00
N GLN A 203 16.90 -36.64 -1.26
CA GLN A 203 18.02 -37.34 -1.88
C GLN A 203 18.47 -38.56 -1.03
N TYR A 204 18.58 -38.40 0.28
CA TYR A 204 19.01 -39.49 1.17
C TYR A 204 17.96 -40.59 1.33
N LEU A 205 16.66 -40.26 1.23
CA LEU A 205 15.59 -41.26 1.15
C LEU A 205 15.73 -42.09 -0.14
N ASP A 206 15.97 -41.44 -1.28
CA ASP A 206 16.20 -42.13 -2.55
C ASP A 206 17.47 -43.00 -2.51
N GLU A 207 18.57 -42.50 -1.95
CA GLU A 207 19.80 -43.27 -1.72
C GLU A 207 19.53 -44.49 -0.83
N TRP A 208 18.73 -44.34 0.23
CA TRP A 208 18.38 -45.44 1.14
C TRP A 208 17.62 -46.57 0.45
N ASP A 209 16.67 -46.21 -0.42
CA ASP A 209 15.83 -47.16 -1.17
C ASP A 209 16.62 -47.89 -2.26
N GLN A 210 17.69 -47.27 -2.79
CA GLN A 210 18.61 -47.90 -3.75
C GLN A 210 19.56 -48.91 -3.10
N VAL A 211 19.85 -48.76 -1.80
CA VAL A 211 20.73 -49.70 -1.09
C VAL A 211 19.98 -51.00 -0.80
N GLY A 212 20.58 -52.11 -1.23
CA GLY A 212 20.04 -53.47 -1.06
C GLY A 212 19.93 -53.95 0.40
N PRO A 213 19.55 -55.22 0.62
CA PRO A 213 19.37 -55.78 1.96
C PRO A 213 20.69 -55.84 2.74
N THR A 214 20.56 -55.90 4.06
CA THR A 214 21.66 -56.06 5.04
C THR A 214 21.41 -57.31 5.90
N PHE A 215 22.28 -57.59 6.86
CA PHE A 215 22.10 -58.68 7.82
C PHE A 215 20.77 -58.56 8.56
N GLN A 216 20.03 -59.66 8.64
CA GLN A 216 18.70 -59.71 9.24
C GLN A 216 18.70 -59.28 10.71
N GLU A 217 19.77 -59.58 11.44
CA GLU A 217 19.95 -59.30 12.86
C GLU A 217 20.08 -57.79 13.14
N GLU A 218 20.73 -57.04 12.25
CA GLU A 218 20.97 -55.59 12.40
C GLU A 218 19.90 -54.74 11.71
N TRP A 219 19.08 -55.35 10.85
CA TRP A 219 18.08 -54.63 10.04
C TRP A 219 17.08 -53.84 10.89
N GLU A 220 16.52 -54.44 11.95
CA GLU A 220 15.52 -53.76 12.79
C GLU A 220 16.10 -52.49 13.43
N LYS A 221 17.30 -52.62 14.01
CA LYS A 221 18.01 -51.50 14.63
C LYS A 221 18.30 -50.38 13.62
N ILE A 222 18.90 -50.72 12.48
CA ILE A 222 19.25 -49.75 11.43
C ILE A 222 18.01 -49.05 10.89
N ARG A 223 16.90 -49.78 10.72
CA ARG A 223 15.63 -49.24 10.26
C ARG A 223 15.01 -48.27 11.27
N ASP A 224 15.06 -48.59 12.55
CA ASP A 224 14.46 -47.76 13.60
C ASP A 224 15.30 -46.49 13.85
N ASP A 225 16.63 -46.60 13.81
CA ASP A 225 17.53 -45.44 13.85
C ASP A 225 17.27 -44.50 12.65
N PHE A 226 17.15 -45.07 11.45
CA PHE A 226 16.81 -44.32 10.24
C PHE A 226 15.47 -43.60 10.36
N LYS A 227 14.40 -44.30 10.75
CA LYS A 227 13.08 -43.69 10.92
C LYS A 227 13.09 -42.57 11.95
N THR A 228 13.82 -42.75 13.04
CA THR A 228 13.94 -41.75 14.10
C THR A 228 14.62 -40.49 13.57
N ALA A 229 15.74 -40.64 12.86
CA ALA A 229 16.46 -39.51 12.25
C ALA A 229 15.59 -38.79 11.20
N VAL A 230 14.93 -39.54 10.31
CA VAL A 230 14.01 -39.00 9.29
C VAL A 230 12.85 -38.23 9.93
N SER A 231 12.23 -38.78 10.97
CA SER A 231 11.07 -38.15 11.63
C SER A 231 11.45 -36.80 12.23
N LYS A 232 12.60 -36.72 12.93
CA LYS A 232 13.09 -35.46 13.50
C LYS A 232 13.31 -34.37 12.44
N VAL A 233 13.89 -34.73 11.30
CA VAL A 233 14.13 -33.79 10.19
C VAL A 233 12.80 -33.29 9.61
N PHE A 234 11.83 -34.17 9.38
CA PHE A 234 10.50 -33.76 8.89
C PHE A 234 9.72 -32.93 9.90
N ASP A 235 9.82 -33.23 11.20
CA ASP A 235 9.19 -32.42 12.25
C ASP A 235 9.77 -31.00 12.27
N ARG A 236 11.10 -30.86 12.15
CA ARG A 236 11.77 -29.55 12.01
C ARG A 236 11.31 -28.78 10.77
N ILE A 237 11.21 -29.45 9.61
CA ILE A 237 10.70 -28.83 8.38
C ILE A 237 9.24 -28.37 8.57
N ARG A 238 8.41 -29.21 9.21
CA ARG A 238 7.00 -28.90 9.49
C ARG A 238 6.86 -27.70 10.44
N GLU A 239 7.66 -27.64 11.49
CA GLU A 239 7.67 -26.52 12.44
C GLU A 239 8.07 -25.22 11.77
N HIS A 240 9.18 -25.22 11.01
CA HIS A 240 9.59 -24.04 10.25
C HIS A 240 8.52 -23.58 9.25
N ARG A 241 7.92 -24.50 8.50
CA ARG A 241 6.82 -24.16 7.57
C ARG A 241 5.61 -23.59 8.30
N LYS A 242 5.33 -24.04 9.53
CA LYS A 242 4.25 -23.53 10.38
C LYS A 242 4.57 -22.11 10.88
N GLU A 243 5.81 -21.86 11.32
CA GLU A 243 6.28 -20.53 11.73
C GLU A 243 6.21 -19.53 10.59
N VAL A 244 6.80 -19.85 9.43
CA VAL A 244 6.78 -19.00 8.23
C VAL A 244 5.34 -18.71 7.79
N LYS A 245 4.45 -19.72 7.86
CA LYS A 245 3.02 -19.51 7.58
C LYS A 245 2.38 -18.57 8.60
N GLY A 246 2.69 -18.73 9.89
CA GLY A 246 2.22 -17.85 10.97
C GLY A 246 2.68 -16.41 10.80
N GLU A 247 3.95 -16.20 10.46
CA GLU A 247 4.51 -14.88 10.13
C GLU A 247 3.80 -14.25 8.93
N HIS A 248 3.63 -15.01 7.84
CA HIS A 248 2.92 -14.54 6.65
C HIS A 248 1.45 -14.17 6.95
N ASP A 249 0.75 -14.99 7.75
CA ASP A 249 -0.63 -14.72 8.15
C ASP A 249 -0.71 -13.49 9.09
N GLY A 250 0.29 -13.29 9.96
CA GLY A 250 0.43 -12.08 10.78
C GLY A 250 0.69 -10.83 9.94
N HIS A 251 1.61 -10.88 8.98
CA HIS A 251 1.86 -9.81 8.02
C HIS A 251 0.61 -9.49 7.19
N PHE A 252 -0.14 -10.51 6.77
CA PHE A 252 -1.40 -10.33 6.04
C PHE A 252 -2.44 -9.60 6.88
N ALA A 253 -2.60 -9.97 8.16
CA ALA A 253 -3.53 -9.30 9.07
C ALA A 253 -3.17 -7.82 9.27
N LEU A 254 -1.89 -7.52 9.52
CA LEU A 254 -1.40 -6.15 9.67
C LEU A 254 -1.61 -5.34 8.38
N LYS A 255 -1.29 -5.90 7.21
CA LYS A 255 -1.53 -5.22 5.93
C LYS A 255 -3.02 -4.93 5.70
N ARG A 256 -3.89 -5.89 6.04
CA ARG A 256 -5.35 -5.70 5.93
C ARG A 256 -5.87 -4.60 6.86
N GLU A 257 -5.32 -4.50 8.07
CA GLU A 257 -5.66 -3.40 8.99
C GLU A 257 -5.27 -2.04 8.40
N LEU A 258 -4.09 -1.94 7.78
CA LEU A 258 -3.65 -0.72 7.10
C LEU A 258 -4.57 -0.37 5.92
N VAL A 259 -5.00 -1.35 5.12
CA VAL A 259 -5.98 -1.13 4.05
C VAL A 259 -7.27 -0.55 4.62
N SER A 260 -7.83 -1.15 5.68
CA SER A 260 -9.05 -0.68 6.33
C SER A 260 -8.93 0.78 6.80
N LYS A 261 -7.80 1.15 7.40
CA LYS A 261 -7.53 2.54 7.83
C LYS A 261 -7.53 3.51 6.64
N VAL A 262 -6.88 3.16 5.54
CA VAL A 262 -6.88 4.01 4.33
C VAL A 262 -8.27 4.08 3.72
N GLU A 263 -9.04 2.99 3.69
CA GLU A 263 -10.42 3.00 3.19
C GLU A 263 -11.33 3.89 4.04
N GLU A 264 -11.20 3.86 5.36
CA GLU A 264 -11.93 4.76 6.27
C GLU A 264 -11.60 6.23 5.99
N ILE A 265 -10.31 6.55 5.83
CA ILE A 265 -9.87 7.92 5.46
C ILE A 265 -10.42 8.30 4.08
N SER A 266 -10.42 7.37 3.12
CA SER A 266 -10.90 7.60 1.74
C SER A 266 -12.41 7.85 1.65
N LYS A 267 -13.17 7.41 2.66
CA LYS A 267 -14.63 7.63 2.77
C LYS A 267 -14.99 8.95 3.43
N LYS A 268 -14.05 9.62 4.11
CA LYS A 268 -14.31 10.93 4.74
C LYS A 268 -14.47 12.02 3.66
N ASP A 269 -15.41 12.92 3.90
CA ASP A 269 -15.63 14.07 3.02
C ASP A 269 -14.55 15.13 3.22
N LEU A 270 -14.00 15.62 2.11
CA LEU A 270 -12.97 16.65 2.11
C LEU A 270 -13.66 18.03 2.11
N THR A 271 -13.69 18.70 3.26
CA THR A 271 -14.33 20.02 3.41
C THR A 271 -13.32 21.11 3.76
N GLU A 272 -12.35 20.82 4.64
CA GLU A 272 -11.34 21.76 5.08
C GLU A 272 -9.93 21.37 4.64
N VAL A 273 -9.15 22.34 4.19
CA VAL A 273 -7.73 22.15 3.78
C VAL A 273 -6.88 21.59 4.92
N ARG A 274 -7.17 21.97 6.18
CA ARG A 274 -6.45 21.49 7.36
C ARG A 274 -6.64 19.99 7.56
N ASP A 275 -7.88 19.52 7.44
CA ASP A 275 -8.21 18.11 7.66
C ASP A 275 -7.65 17.26 6.51
N VAL A 276 -7.68 17.77 5.28
CA VAL A 276 -7.03 17.17 4.11
C VAL A 276 -5.52 17.01 4.34
N GLN A 277 -4.84 18.03 4.88
CA GLN A 277 -3.40 17.94 5.21
C GLN A 277 -3.13 16.87 6.29
N SER A 278 -3.96 16.81 7.32
CA SER A 278 -3.86 15.83 8.40
C SER A 278 -4.01 14.40 7.87
N TRP A 279 -5.08 14.13 7.13
CA TRP A 279 -5.35 12.82 6.54
C TRP A 279 -4.30 12.43 5.50
N THR A 280 -3.78 13.39 4.72
CA THR A 280 -2.69 13.11 3.77
C THR A 280 -1.44 12.65 4.50
N LYS A 281 -1.11 13.27 5.63
CA LYS A 281 0.02 12.86 6.48
C LYS A 281 -0.20 11.45 7.05
N GLU A 282 -1.42 11.15 7.49
CA GLU A 282 -1.80 9.83 8.00
C GLU A 282 -1.68 8.74 6.92
N VAL A 283 -2.21 8.96 5.72
CA VAL A 283 -2.07 8.01 4.58
C VAL A 283 -0.60 7.80 4.20
N ILE A 284 0.22 8.86 4.19
CA ILE A 284 1.67 8.74 3.94
C ILE A 284 2.36 7.93 5.04
N ASP A 285 1.98 8.11 6.31
CA ASP A 285 2.54 7.31 7.39
C ASP A 285 2.14 5.83 7.27
N ILE A 286 0.88 5.55 6.92
CA ILE A 286 0.43 4.20 6.62
C ILE A 286 1.24 3.58 5.47
N GLN A 287 1.54 4.33 4.40
CA GLN A 287 2.42 3.86 3.32
C GLN A 287 3.85 3.54 3.81
N LYS A 288 4.37 4.28 4.79
CA LYS A 288 5.65 3.97 5.42
C LYS A 288 5.57 2.71 6.28
N GLN A 289 4.50 2.55 7.06
CA GLN A 289 4.26 1.34 7.86
C GLN A 289 4.12 0.10 6.97
N TRP A 290 3.40 0.21 5.86
CA TRP A 290 3.24 -0.85 4.87
C TRP A 290 4.59 -1.40 4.37
N LYS A 291 5.54 -0.51 4.06
CA LYS A 291 6.89 -0.89 3.58
C LYS A 291 7.73 -1.62 4.64
N LYS A 292 7.40 -1.48 5.92
CA LYS A 292 8.07 -2.19 7.02
C LYS A 292 7.52 -3.59 7.26
N ILE A 293 6.30 -3.89 6.77
CA ILE A 293 5.70 -5.21 6.91
C ILE A 293 6.30 -6.14 5.87
N GLY A 294 6.70 -7.33 6.30
CA GLY A 294 7.29 -8.35 5.44
C GLY A 294 6.31 -8.95 4.42
N TYR A 295 6.75 -10.04 3.81
CA TYR A 295 5.95 -10.78 2.82
C TYR A 295 4.75 -11.49 3.49
N ALA A 296 3.59 -11.46 2.83
CA ALA A 296 2.32 -11.98 3.36
C ALA A 296 1.87 -13.28 2.68
N GLY A 297 2.79 -13.98 2.00
CA GLY A 297 2.51 -15.22 1.27
C GLY A 297 2.07 -15.01 -0.18
N ARG A 298 2.28 -16.05 -1.00
CA ARG A 298 1.95 -16.05 -2.44
C ARG A 298 0.43 -15.97 -2.63
N GLY A 299 -0.04 -15.10 -3.52
CA GLY A 299 -1.46 -14.86 -3.81
C GLY A 299 -2.13 -13.83 -2.88
N LYS A 300 -2.00 -13.98 -1.55
CA LYS A 300 -2.54 -13.02 -0.58
C LYS A 300 -1.86 -11.64 -0.68
N ASN A 301 -0.54 -11.63 -0.86
CA ASN A 301 0.25 -10.39 -0.92
C ASN A 301 -0.17 -9.47 -2.07
N ASP A 302 -0.37 -10.04 -3.27
CA ASP A 302 -0.71 -9.25 -4.46
C ASP A 302 -2.13 -8.70 -4.39
N LYS A 303 -3.06 -9.49 -3.86
CA LYS A 303 -4.45 -9.05 -3.64
C LYS A 303 -4.49 -7.87 -2.66
N VAL A 304 -3.86 -8.01 -1.50
CA VAL A 304 -3.86 -6.95 -0.47
C VAL A 304 -3.07 -5.74 -0.93
N TRP A 305 -2.00 -5.91 -1.73
CA TRP A 305 -1.32 -4.78 -2.37
C TRP A 305 -2.23 -4.02 -3.34
N HIS A 306 -3.01 -4.73 -4.17
CA HIS A 306 -3.93 -4.09 -5.09
C HIS A 306 -5.02 -3.30 -4.35
N GLU A 307 -5.62 -3.90 -3.32
CA GLU A 307 -6.61 -3.24 -2.44
C GLU A 307 -6.00 -2.00 -1.77
N PHE A 308 -4.78 -2.10 -1.24
CA PHE A 308 -4.06 -0.98 -0.64
C PHE A 308 -3.80 0.15 -1.64
N ARG A 309 -3.30 -0.20 -2.83
CA ARG A 309 -3.01 0.76 -3.90
C ARG A 309 -4.29 1.49 -4.33
N GLN A 310 -5.37 0.74 -4.54
CA GLN A 310 -6.67 1.28 -4.92
C GLN A 310 -7.21 2.24 -3.86
N ALA A 311 -7.12 1.88 -2.57
CA ALA A 311 -7.55 2.75 -1.48
C ALA A 311 -6.72 4.05 -1.43
N CYS A 312 -5.39 3.96 -1.55
CA CYS A 312 -4.52 5.14 -1.62
C CYS A 312 -4.85 6.02 -2.84
N ASP A 313 -4.99 5.43 -4.02
CA ASP A 313 -5.25 6.16 -5.25
C ASP A 313 -6.64 6.84 -5.22
N ALA A 314 -7.64 6.19 -4.63
CA ALA A 314 -8.96 6.78 -4.42
C ALA A 314 -8.89 8.03 -3.52
N TYR A 315 -8.14 7.97 -2.42
CA TYR A 315 -7.93 9.13 -1.55
C TYR A 315 -7.20 10.27 -2.28
N PHE A 316 -6.08 9.97 -2.95
CA PHE A 316 -5.28 11.01 -3.62
C PHE A 316 -6.01 11.64 -4.80
N ALA A 317 -6.79 10.86 -5.56
CA ALA A 317 -7.63 11.42 -6.62
C ALA A 317 -8.67 12.41 -6.07
N LYS A 318 -9.35 12.07 -4.97
CA LYS A 318 -10.28 13.00 -4.29
C LYS A 318 -9.58 14.24 -3.76
N ARG A 319 -8.42 14.06 -3.12
CA ARG A 319 -7.58 15.16 -2.60
C ARG A 319 -7.20 16.13 -3.72
N ASP A 320 -6.76 15.62 -4.86
CA ASP A 320 -6.27 16.44 -5.97
C ASP A 320 -7.40 17.27 -6.58
N VAL A 321 -8.61 16.71 -6.70
CA VAL A 321 -9.81 17.44 -7.10
C VAL A 321 -10.14 18.55 -6.09
N PHE A 322 -10.22 18.22 -4.80
CA PHE A 322 -10.50 19.19 -3.74
C PHE A 322 -9.48 20.33 -3.69
N LEU A 323 -8.18 20.02 -3.77
CA LEU A 323 -7.13 21.04 -3.76
C LEU A 323 -7.19 21.92 -5.01
N LYS A 324 -7.54 21.36 -6.17
CA LYS A 324 -7.73 22.14 -7.40
C LYS A 324 -8.90 23.12 -7.28
N GLU A 325 -10.04 22.67 -6.75
CA GLU A 325 -11.22 23.49 -6.51
C GLU A 325 -10.95 24.57 -5.46
N SER A 326 -10.38 24.21 -4.31
CA SER A 326 -10.03 25.13 -3.23
C SER A 326 -9.02 26.20 -3.68
N ASN A 327 -8.00 25.82 -4.46
CA ASN A 327 -7.04 26.78 -5.04
C ASN A 327 -7.71 27.74 -6.03
N ALA A 328 -8.68 27.28 -6.82
CA ALA A 328 -9.44 28.13 -7.73
C ALA A 328 -10.35 29.11 -6.94
N GLU A 329 -11.00 28.65 -5.87
CA GLU A 329 -11.77 29.51 -4.97
C GLU A 329 -10.90 30.58 -4.30
N PHE A 330 -9.72 30.21 -3.79
CA PHE A 330 -8.77 31.16 -3.21
C PHE A 330 -8.28 32.17 -4.25
N LYS A 331 -7.97 31.73 -5.47
CA LYS A 331 -7.59 32.64 -6.56
C LYS A 331 -8.70 33.65 -6.86
N ASN A 332 -9.94 33.19 -7.04
CA ASN A 332 -11.09 34.06 -7.30
C ASN A 332 -11.35 35.04 -6.15
N ALA A 333 -11.24 34.60 -4.90
CA ALA A 333 -11.40 35.46 -3.73
C ALA A 333 -10.28 36.52 -3.65
N ARG A 334 -9.05 36.14 -3.99
CA ARG A 334 -7.90 37.05 -4.05
C ARG A 334 -8.09 38.12 -5.11
N ASP A 335 -8.48 37.73 -6.32
CA ASP A 335 -8.69 38.65 -7.44
C ASP A 335 -9.82 39.65 -7.11
N ARG A 336 -10.94 39.17 -6.52
CA ARG A 336 -12.02 40.05 -6.05
C ARG A 336 -11.55 41.04 -5.00
N LYS A 337 -10.79 40.59 -3.99
CA LYS A 337 -10.24 41.46 -2.94
C LYS A 337 -9.23 42.46 -3.49
N GLN A 338 -8.42 42.08 -4.48
CA GLN A 338 -7.51 43.00 -5.15
C GLN A 338 -8.27 44.12 -5.87
N VAL A 339 -9.35 43.79 -6.60
CA VAL A 339 -10.22 44.80 -7.24
C VAL A 339 -10.83 45.76 -6.22
N LEU A 340 -11.19 45.27 -5.02
CA LEU A 340 -11.70 46.15 -3.95
C LEU A 340 -10.62 47.09 -3.40
N ILE A 341 -9.36 46.63 -3.31
CA ILE A 341 -8.21 47.48 -2.95
C ILE A 341 -7.99 48.55 -4.01
N ASP A 342 -7.99 48.17 -5.29
CA ASP A 342 -7.75 49.09 -6.39
C ASP A 342 -8.84 50.17 -6.45
N LYS A 343 -10.12 49.79 -6.30
CA LYS A 343 -11.23 50.74 -6.17
C LYS A 343 -11.08 51.66 -4.96
N ALA A 344 -10.68 51.13 -3.80
CA ALA A 344 -10.46 51.96 -2.61
C ALA A 344 -9.31 52.95 -2.83
N LYS A 345 -8.26 52.55 -3.54
CA LYS A 345 -7.12 53.38 -3.92
C LYS A 345 -7.48 54.48 -4.93
N GLU A 346 -8.46 54.25 -5.79
CA GLU A 346 -8.91 55.28 -6.74
C GLU A 346 -9.74 56.37 -6.06
N ILE A 347 -10.59 56.00 -5.09
CA ILE A 347 -11.57 56.93 -4.51
C ILE A 347 -11.12 57.65 -3.24
N TYR A 348 -10.10 57.16 -2.51
CA TYR A 348 -9.78 57.68 -1.15
C TYR A 348 -9.31 59.14 -1.13
N GLU A 349 -8.86 59.70 -2.25
CA GLU A 349 -8.45 61.11 -2.39
C GLU A 349 -9.55 62.02 -2.94
N GLY A 350 -10.75 61.50 -3.20
CA GLY A 350 -11.86 62.30 -3.72
C GLY A 350 -12.32 63.41 -2.78
N GLU A 351 -12.68 64.55 -3.37
CA GLU A 351 -13.12 65.78 -2.68
C GLU A 351 -14.56 65.68 -2.14
N ASP A 352 -15.44 64.89 -2.78
CA ASP A 352 -16.79 64.65 -2.27
C ASP A 352 -16.75 63.67 -1.08
N HIS A 353 -16.57 64.24 0.11
CA HIS A 353 -16.46 63.49 1.37
C HIS A 353 -17.70 62.66 1.72
N VAL A 354 -18.88 62.97 1.16
CA VAL A 354 -20.10 62.20 1.41
C VAL A 354 -20.15 61.01 0.46
N MET A 355 -19.90 61.24 -0.83
CA MET A 355 -19.87 60.18 -1.83
C MET A 355 -18.77 59.16 -1.54
N VAL A 356 -17.54 59.61 -1.29
CA VAL A 356 -16.39 58.73 -1.01
C VAL A 356 -16.62 57.90 0.25
N ALA A 357 -17.17 58.50 1.31
CA ALA A 357 -17.49 57.76 2.54
C ALA A 357 -18.51 56.64 2.31
N ASN A 358 -19.54 56.89 1.49
CA ASN A 358 -20.55 55.89 1.17
C ASN A 358 -19.99 54.76 0.29
N GLN A 359 -19.15 55.10 -0.70
CA GLN A 359 -18.47 54.12 -1.56
C GLN A 359 -17.51 53.24 -0.75
N LEU A 360 -16.65 53.81 0.10
CA LEU A 360 -15.75 53.04 0.97
C LEU A 360 -16.50 52.11 1.92
N LYS A 361 -17.63 52.55 2.50
CA LYS A 361 -18.51 51.68 3.31
C LYS A 361 -19.16 50.57 2.47
N GLY A 362 -19.42 50.81 1.19
CA GLY A 362 -19.85 49.80 0.21
C GLY A 362 -18.78 48.74 0.01
N LEU A 363 -17.55 49.16 -0.31
CA LEU A 363 -16.40 48.27 -0.48
C LEU A 363 -16.10 47.44 0.77
N GLN A 364 -16.24 48.01 1.97
CA GLN A 364 -16.10 47.27 3.23
C GLN A 364 -17.15 46.17 3.41
N ARG A 365 -18.37 46.37 2.90
CA ARG A 365 -19.42 45.34 2.90
C ARG A 365 -19.11 44.25 1.89
N GLU A 366 -18.71 44.63 0.68
CA GLU A 366 -18.27 43.70 -0.37
C GLU A 366 -17.07 42.86 0.08
N TRP A 367 -16.11 43.44 0.80
CA TRP A 367 -14.96 42.71 1.36
C TRP A 367 -15.37 41.51 2.22
N LYS A 368 -16.39 41.68 3.07
CA LYS A 368 -16.87 40.64 3.99
C LYS A 368 -17.48 39.44 3.26
N ILE A 369 -17.99 39.65 2.04
CA ILE A 369 -18.61 38.60 1.21
C ILE A 369 -17.73 38.16 0.04
N ALA A 370 -16.55 38.75 -0.16
CA ALA A 370 -15.62 38.46 -1.26
C ALA A 370 -14.90 37.10 -1.17
N GLY A 371 -15.34 36.20 -0.28
CA GLY A 371 -14.73 34.90 -0.04
C GLY A 371 -13.65 34.92 1.05
N LYS A 372 -13.20 33.73 1.42
CA LYS A 372 -12.15 33.52 2.43
C LYS A 372 -10.84 33.17 1.74
N LEU A 373 -9.74 33.70 2.28
CA LEU A 373 -8.38 33.32 1.90
C LEU A 373 -7.68 32.60 3.06
N LEU A 374 -6.47 32.12 2.80
CA LEU A 374 -5.58 31.67 3.86
C LEU A 374 -5.30 32.84 4.83
N PRO A 375 -5.18 32.59 6.15
CA PRO A 375 -5.08 33.65 7.16
C PRO A 375 -3.99 34.69 6.90
N GLN A 376 -2.83 34.26 6.39
CA GLN A 376 -1.72 35.18 6.08
C GLN A 376 -2.01 36.09 4.89
N GLU A 377 -2.60 35.54 3.81
CA GLU A 377 -2.94 36.32 2.62
C GLU A 377 -4.11 37.28 2.91
N GLU A 378 -5.13 36.80 3.62
CA GLU A 378 -6.27 37.62 4.06
C GLU A 378 -5.78 38.83 4.86
N TYR A 379 -4.87 38.60 5.83
CA TYR A 379 -4.33 39.67 6.66
C TYR A 379 -3.55 40.70 5.84
N LYS A 380 -2.73 40.26 4.89
CA LYS A 380 -1.93 41.15 4.03
C LYS A 380 -2.84 42.05 3.19
N LEU A 381 -3.80 41.47 2.48
CA LEU A 381 -4.72 42.22 1.62
C LEU A 381 -5.65 43.12 2.45
N PHE A 382 -6.15 42.64 3.58
CA PHE A 382 -7.01 43.44 4.46
C PHE A 382 -6.27 44.64 5.05
N ARG A 383 -5.00 44.48 5.44
CA ARG A 383 -4.17 45.59 5.92
C ARG A 383 -4.01 46.67 4.85
N GLU A 384 -3.81 46.27 3.60
CA GLU A 384 -3.69 47.19 2.47
C GLU A 384 -5.01 47.92 2.17
N PHE A 385 -6.12 47.18 2.08
CA PHE A 385 -7.46 47.76 1.92
C PHE A 385 -7.80 48.76 3.05
N ARG A 386 -7.51 48.36 4.29
CA ARG A 386 -7.76 49.16 5.48
C ARG A 386 -6.92 50.44 5.48
N LYS A 387 -5.68 50.41 4.99
CA LYS A 387 -4.81 51.59 4.90
C LYS A 387 -5.51 52.74 4.16
N TYR A 388 -6.12 52.48 3.01
CA TYR A 388 -6.82 53.52 2.23
C TYR A 388 -8.10 54.01 2.92
N CYS A 389 -8.86 53.09 3.53
CA CYS A 389 -10.03 53.46 4.34
C CYS A 389 -9.63 54.37 5.52
N ASP A 390 -8.62 53.97 6.29
CA ASP A 390 -8.15 54.69 7.47
C ASP A 390 -7.56 56.05 7.07
N GLN A 391 -6.87 56.18 5.93
CA GLN A 391 -6.38 57.47 5.42
C GLN A 391 -7.51 58.47 5.18
N PHE A 392 -8.58 58.08 4.48
CA PHE A 392 -9.73 58.95 4.24
C PHE A 392 -10.44 59.34 5.54
N PHE A 393 -10.77 58.38 6.41
CA PHE A 393 -11.49 58.68 7.65
C PHE A 393 -10.64 59.47 8.65
N ASN A 394 -9.32 59.26 8.70
CA ASN A 394 -8.42 60.07 9.52
C ASN A 394 -8.29 61.49 8.97
N ARG A 395 -8.25 61.70 7.64
CA ARG A 395 -8.27 63.04 7.03
C ARG A 395 -9.55 63.78 7.39
N LYS A 396 -10.70 63.16 7.13
CA LYS A 396 -12.02 63.72 7.48
C LYS A 396 -12.14 64.06 8.97
N LYS A 397 -11.64 63.18 9.84
CA LYS A 397 -11.64 63.42 11.29
C LYS A 397 -10.76 64.62 11.68
N LYS A 398 -9.57 64.77 11.07
CA LYS A 398 -8.69 65.92 11.32
C LYS A 398 -9.31 67.24 10.85
N GLU A 399 -9.98 67.24 9.70
CA GLU A 399 -10.70 68.41 9.20
C GLU A 399 -11.86 68.79 10.12
N GLU A 400 -12.63 67.80 10.60
CA GLU A 400 -13.71 68.01 11.56
C GLU A 400 -13.17 68.53 12.92
N GLU A 401 -12.07 67.96 13.42
CA GLU A 401 -11.41 68.43 14.64
C GLU A 401 -10.85 69.86 14.49
N ALA A 402 -10.29 70.20 13.33
CA ALA A 402 -9.80 71.54 13.03
C ALA A 402 -10.96 72.56 12.99
N PHE A 403 -12.05 72.24 12.28
CA PHE A 403 -13.25 73.07 12.21
C PHE A 403 -13.87 73.30 13.60
N VAL A 404 -13.96 72.24 14.42
CA VAL A 404 -14.47 72.36 15.80
C VAL A 404 -13.56 73.19 16.68
N LYS A 405 -12.23 73.09 16.51
CA LYS A 405 -11.27 73.89 17.26
C LYS A 405 -11.38 75.37 16.89
N GLU A 406 -11.41 75.68 15.59
CA GLU A 406 -11.58 77.04 15.07
C GLU A 406 -12.90 77.66 15.56
N ALA A 407 -14.01 76.91 15.49
CA ALA A 407 -15.31 77.37 15.98
C ALA A 407 -15.32 77.68 17.50
N LYS A 408 -14.51 76.96 18.30
CA LYS A 408 -14.35 77.22 19.74
C LYS A 408 -13.48 78.45 20.01
N GLU A 409 -12.42 78.66 19.23
CA GLU A 409 -11.57 79.84 19.33
C GLU A 409 -12.35 81.11 18.92
N ASN A 410 -13.13 81.03 17.85
CA ASN A 410 -14.05 82.10 17.43
C ASN A 410 -15.10 82.40 18.51
N LEU A 411 -15.63 81.37 19.18
CA LEU A 411 -16.56 81.53 20.29
C LEU A 411 -15.95 82.33 21.45
N ALA A 412 -14.76 81.93 21.90
CA ALA A 412 -14.07 82.62 23.00
C ALA A 412 -13.75 84.08 22.64
N SER A 413 -13.33 84.35 21.41
CA SER A 413 -13.07 85.70 20.91
C SER A 413 -14.34 86.55 20.88
N LYS A 414 -15.49 86.00 20.42
CA LYS A 414 -16.77 86.71 20.44
C LYS A 414 -17.25 86.98 21.87
N GLU A 415 -17.12 86.03 22.79
CA GLU A 415 -17.47 86.25 24.22
C GLU A 415 -16.59 87.33 24.88
N ALA A 416 -15.30 87.38 24.54
CA ALA A 416 -14.38 88.43 25.00
C ALA A 416 -14.77 89.81 24.46
N LEU A 417 -15.14 89.91 23.17
CA LEU A 417 -15.64 91.16 22.59
C LEU A 417 -16.95 91.61 23.25
N LEU A 418 -17.90 90.71 23.50
CA LEU A 418 -19.15 91.05 24.22
C LEU A 418 -18.85 91.65 25.59
N THR A 419 -17.86 91.11 26.30
CA THR A 419 -17.45 91.62 27.62
C THR A 419 -16.81 93.01 27.48
N LYS A 420 -15.88 93.18 26.54
CA LYS A 420 -15.23 94.47 26.23
C LYS A 420 -16.26 95.55 25.88
N PHE A 421 -17.20 95.26 24.98
CA PHE A 421 -18.23 96.20 24.57
C PHE A 421 -19.20 96.56 25.72
N ALA A 422 -19.52 95.60 26.58
CA ALA A 422 -20.34 95.87 27.76
C ALA A 422 -19.65 96.77 28.78
N ASP A 423 -18.33 96.67 28.92
CA ASP A 423 -17.55 97.53 29.82
C ASP A 423 -17.31 98.92 29.22
N ASP A 424 -17.01 99.01 27.91
CA ASP A 424 -16.94 100.29 27.19
C ASP A 424 -18.27 101.06 27.27
N LEU A 425 -19.39 100.34 27.21
CA LEU A 425 -20.72 100.92 27.40
C LEU A 425 -20.90 101.53 28.80
N LYS A 426 -20.38 100.90 29.85
CA LYS A 426 -20.42 101.43 31.23
C LYS A 426 -19.48 102.64 31.41
N ALA A 427 -18.33 102.62 30.73
CA ALA A 427 -17.36 103.72 30.76
C ALA A 427 -17.88 105.01 30.11
N GLY A 428 -18.93 104.90 29.27
CA GLY A 428 -19.67 106.04 28.73
C GLY A 428 -19.36 106.27 27.26
N ILE A 429 -20.24 105.79 26.38
CA ILE A 429 -20.06 105.89 24.92
C ILE A 429 -20.32 107.30 24.34
N LYS A 430 -20.82 108.23 25.17
CA LYS A 430 -21.24 109.58 24.74
C LYS A 430 -20.11 110.41 24.11
N GLU A 431 -18.86 110.21 24.54
CA GLU A 431 -17.71 110.95 23.98
C GLU A 431 -17.25 110.41 22.62
N LYS A 432 -17.47 109.11 22.35
CA LYS A 432 -17.04 108.45 21.10
C LYS A 432 -18.13 108.42 20.02
N GLY A 433 -19.40 108.63 20.39
CA GLY A 433 -20.53 108.72 19.46
C GLY A 433 -20.81 107.43 18.69
N GLU A 434 -21.44 107.54 17.51
CA GLU A 434 -21.79 106.39 16.66
C GLU A 434 -20.56 105.67 16.06
N ALA A 435 -19.38 106.30 16.07
CA ALA A 435 -18.14 105.70 15.53
C ALA A 435 -17.71 104.45 16.32
N ALA A 436 -17.84 104.45 17.65
CA ALA A 436 -17.53 103.29 18.48
C ALA A 436 -18.41 102.07 18.15
N ILE A 437 -19.69 102.31 17.81
CA ILE A 437 -20.62 101.25 17.42
C ILE A 437 -20.22 100.64 16.07
N SER A 438 -19.75 101.48 15.13
CA SER A 438 -19.22 101.00 13.84
C SER A 438 -17.95 100.16 14.00
N GLU A 439 -17.04 100.57 14.90
CA GLU A 439 -15.83 99.80 15.23
C GLU A 439 -16.17 98.44 15.85
N TRP A 440 -17.11 98.41 16.80
CA TRP A 440 -17.56 97.15 17.42
C TRP A 440 -18.15 96.17 16.41
N ARG A 441 -18.88 96.66 15.40
CA ARG A 441 -19.39 95.82 14.31
C ARG A 441 -18.27 95.26 13.44
N SER A 442 -17.29 96.09 13.09
CA SER A 442 -16.14 95.64 12.31
C SER A 442 -15.32 94.59 13.06
N GLU A 443 -15.06 94.79 14.36
CA GLU A 443 -14.38 93.81 15.21
C GLU A 443 -15.18 92.50 15.32
N TRP A 444 -16.51 92.59 15.38
CA TRP A 444 -17.39 91.42 15.45
C TRP A 444 -17.45 90.60 14.17
N SER A 445 -17.57 91.26 13.02
CA SER A 445 -17.62 90.59 11.71
C SER A 445 -16.28 90.02 11.28
N ALA A 446 -15.17 90.54 11.80
CA ALA A 446 -13.84 90.00 11.52
C ALA A 446 -13.62 88.62 12.17
N ILE A 447 -14.41 88.24 13.18
CA ILE A 447 -14.34 86.91 13.79
C ILE A 447 -15.26 85.94 13.03
N GLY A 448 -14.67 84.84 12.59
CA GLY A 448 -15.34 83.80 11.83
C GLY A 448 -16.50 83.11 12.56
N ASN A 449 -17.01 82.06 11.92
CA ASN A 449 -18.19 81.35 12.40
C ASN A 449 -17.95 80.60 13.73
N VAL A 450 -19.01 80.55 14.54
CA VAL A 450 -19.07 79.81 15.81
C VAL A 450 -19.98 78.60 15.65
N GLU A 451 -19.95 77.69 16.63
CA GLU A 451 -20.83 76.52 16.62
C GLU A 451 -22.31 76.93 16.39
N HIS A 452 -22.96 76.30 15.41
CA HIS A 452 -24.29 76.67 14.93
C HIS A 452 -25.34 76.76 16.07
N LYS A 453 -25.23 75.90 17.10
CA LYS A 453 -26.12 75.91 18.27
C LYS A 453 -25.98 77.15 19.15
N LEU A 454 -24.81 77.78 19.15
CA LEU A 454 -24.47 78.93 19.99
C LEU A 454 -24.54 80.25 19.22
N LYS A 455 -24.37 80.23 17.88
CA LYS A 455 -24.44 81.39 16.98
C LYS A 455 -25.61 82.32 17.30
N SER A 456 -26.83 81.79 17.29
CA SER A 456 -28.03 82.59 17.58
C SER A 456 -28.05 83.25 18.97
N LYS A 457 -27.45 82.63 20.00
CA LYS A 457 -27.40 83.21 21.35
C LYS A 457 -26.42 84.37 21.41
N ILE A 458 -25.25 84.19 20.79
CA ILE A 458 -24.14 85.13 20.81
C ILE A 458 -24.48 86.36 19.97
N ASP A 459 -25.06 86.17 18.78
CA ASP A 459 -25.52 87.26 17.92
C ASP A 459 -26.61 88.11 18.59
N LYS A 460 -27.53 87.48 19.34
CA LYS A 460 -28.54 88.22 20.12
C LYS A 460 -27.92 89.05 21.23
N ALA A 461 -26.93 88.52 21.94
CA ALA A 461 -26.23 89.27 22.98
C ALA A 461 -25.49 90.49 22.41
N PHE A 462 -24.89 90.35 21.22
CA PHE A 462 -24.26 91.47 20.51
C PHE A 462 -25.29 92.55 20.13
N GLU A 463 -26.40 92.16 19.51
CA GLU A 463 -27.49 93.08 19.15
C GLU A 463 -28.09 93.82 20.37
N GLU A 464 -28.18 93.15 21.52
CA GLU A 464 -28.61 93.80 22.77
C GLU A 464 -27.62 94.86 23.26
N ILE A 465 -26.31 94.62 23.15
CA ILE A 465 -25.28 95.60 23.53
C ILE A 465 -25.32 96.81 22.59
N ILE A 466 -25.39 96.58 21.27
CA ILE A 466 -25.53 97.64 20.26
C ILE A 466 -26.82 98.44 20.51
N GLY A 467 -27.90 97.75 20.86
CA GLY A 467 -29.18 98.35 21.20
C GLY A 467 -29.10 99.27 22.42
N LYS A 468 -28.37 98.89 23.48
CA LYS A 468 -28.16 99.73 24.68
C LYS A 468 -27.21 100.89 24.40
N ALA A 469 -26.20 100.68 23.55
CA ALA A 469 -25.28 101.73 23.11
C ALA A 469 -26.02 102.89 22.44
N TYR A 470 -26.90 102.61 21.47
CA TYR A 470 -27.73 103.63 20.85
C TYR A 470 -28.72 104.32 21.80
N GLU A 471 -29.28 103.61 22.80
CA GLU A 471 -30.12 104.22 23.83
C GLU A 471 -29.34 105.22 24.69
N SER A 472 -28.11 104.88 25.09
CA SER A 472 -27.24 105.78 25.87
C SER A 472 -26.78 107.03 25.12
N LEU A 473 -26.77 107.00 23.78
CA LEU A 473 -26.52 108.15 22.90
C LEU A 473 -27.73 109.09 22.77
N GLY A 474 -28.88 108.78 23.40
CA GLY A 474 -30.06 109.65 23.41
C GLY A 474 -30.88 109.61 22.12
N ILE A 475 -30.73 108.56 21.32
CA ILE A 475 -31.49 108.37 20.07
C ILE A 475 -32.97 108.12 20.40
N SER A 476 -33.87 108.73 19.62
CA SER A 476 -35.32 108.56 19.81
C SER A 476 -35.74 107.09 19.61
N LYS A 477 -36.82 106.64 20.28
CA LYS A 477 -37.31 105.24 20.14
C LYS A 477 -37.58 104.84 18.68
N LYS A 478 -38.00 105.79 17.82
CA LYS A 478 -38.28 105.56 16.41
C LYS A 478 -36.99 105.40 15.60
N ASP A 479 -36.00 106.26 15.86
CA ASP A 479 -34.69 106.20 15.19
C ASP A 479 -33.86 104.99 15.65
N LEU A 480 -34.02 104.58 16.91
CA LEU A 480 -33.40 103.38 17.47
C LEU A 480 -33.84 102.10 16.74
N ALA A 481 -35.14 101.97 16.43
CA ALA A 481 -35.64 100.83 15.67
C ALA A 481 -35.08 100.78 14.24
N LYS A 482 -34.86 101.94 13.63
CA LYS A 482 -34.20 102.06 12.32
C LYS A 482 -32.71 101.70 12.40
N LYS A 483 -31.98 102.25 13.36
CA LYS A 483 -30.55 101.95 13.60
C LYS A 483 -30.30 100.48 13.94
N ARG A 484 -31.14 99.85 14.75
CA ARG A 484 -31.07 98.39 15.03
C ARG A 484 -31.28 97.56 13.77
N PHE A 485 -32.19 97.97 12.90
CA PHE A 485 -32.41 97.29 11.63
C PHE A 485 -31.21 97.44 10.67
N GLU A 486 -30.64 98.64 10.58
CA GLU A 486 -29.41 98.90 9.82
C GLU A 486 -28.23 98.07 10.38
N SER A 487 -28.10 97.98 11.71
CA SER A 487 -27.09 97.14 12.40
C SER A 487 -27.20 95.67 11.99
N LYS A 488 -28.42 95.14 12.09
CA LYS A 488 -28.69 93.75 11.78
C LYS A 488 -28.44 93.45 10.31
N LEU A 489 -28.78 94.39 9.44
CA LEU A 489 -28.58 94.26 8.00
C LEU A 489 -27.10 94.26 7.63
N GLU A 490 -26.27 95.09 8.27
CA GLU A 490 -24.80 95.04 8.14
C GLU A 490 -24.23 93.72 8.65
N MET A 491 -24.71 93.22 9.79
CA MET A 491 -24.26 91.93 10.33
C MET A 491 -24.58 90.76 9.39
N LEU A 492 -25.78 90.75 8.81
CA LEU A 492 -26.18 89.73 7.83
C LEU A 492 -25.40 89.87 6.53
N ALA A 493 -25.09 91.10 6.12
CA ALA A 493 -24.27 91.36 4.95
C ALA A 493 -22.83 90.91 5.16
N SER A 494 -22.28 90.96 6.38
CA SER A 494 -20.92 90.51 6.67
C SER A 494 -20.79 89.03 7.04
N ASP A 495 -21.88 88.25 6.99
CA ASP A 495 -21.84 86.80 7.26
C ASP A 495 -21.23 86.04 6.07
N ASP A 496 -20.55 84.92 6.34
CA ASP A 496 -20.01 84.02 5.30
C ASP A 496 -21.11 83.52 4.35
N ASN A 497 -22.35 83.37 4.85
CA ASN A 497 -23.54 83.01 4.07
C ASN A 497 -24.48 84.20 3.86
N ALA A 498 -23.93 85.40 3.62
CA ALA A 498 -24.71 86.62 3.47
C ALA A 498 -25.85 86.53 2.44
N ASP A 499 -25.65 85.84 1.32
CA ASP A 499 -26.67 85.73 0.26
C ASP A 499 -27.93 85.00 0.74
N ASP A 500 -27.75 83.84 1.38
CA ASP A 500 -28.85 83.06 1.95
C ASP A 500 -29.49 83.80 3.13
N ALA A 501 -28.67 84.37 4.01
CA ALA A 501 -29.14 85.07 5.21
C ALA A 501 -29.95 86.34 4.88
N LEU A 502 -29.51 87.13 3.90
CA LEU A 502 -30.24 88.31 3.42
C LEU A 502 -31.54 87.92 2.71
N LEU A 503 -31.54 86.80 1.95
CA LEU A 503 -32.73 86.30 1.28
C LEU A 503 -33.78 85.79 2.27
N GLU A 504 -33.36 85.07 3.32
CA GLU A 504 -34.24 84.63 4.41
C GLU A 504 -34.89 85.82 5.13
N GLU A 505 -34.12 86.85 5.48
CA GLU A 505 -34.66 88.04 6.15
C GLU A 505 -35.57 88.86 5.21
N ARG A 506 -35.24 88.94 3.91
CA ARG A 506 -36.14 89.51 2.89
C ARG A 506 -37.48 88.77 2.85
N ASN A 507 -37.44 87.43 2.84
CA ASN A 507 -38.62 86.58 2.82
C ASN A 507 -39.45 86.74 4.10
N ARG A 508 -38.79 86.82 5.25
CA ARG A 508 -39.41 87.07 6.56
C ARG A 508 -40.14 88.41 6.62
N ILE A 509 -39.50 89.49 6.17
CA ILE A 509 -40.17 90.81 6.08
C ILE A 509 -41.29 90.77 5.05
N GLY A 510 -41.09 90.09 3.92
CA GLY A 510 -42.13 89.89 2.91
C GLY A 510 -43.35 89.11 3.41
N GLN A 511 -43.16 88.16 4.33
CA GLN A 511 -44.26 87.47 5.01
C GLN A 511 -44.98 88.42 5.98
N LYS A 512 -44.25 89.15 6.82
CA LYS A 512 -44.84 90.14 7.73
C LYS A 512 -45.67 91.19 6.99
N ILE A 513 -45.18 91.70 5.86
CA ILE A 513 -45.96 92.65 5.02
C ILE A 513 -47.29 92.02 4.61
N ARG A 514 -47.31 90.77 4.17
CA ARG A 514 -48.55 90.06 3.76
C ARG A 514 -49.50 89.86 4.95
N GLU A 515 -48.97 89.48 6.11
CA GLU A 515 -49.74 89.33 7.34
C GLU A 515 -50.36 90.66 7.77
N THR A 516 -49.57 91.74 7.83
CA THR A 516 -50.05 93.09 8.18
C THR A 516 -51.02 93.63 7.13
N GLN A 517 -50.83 93.36 5.83
CA GLN A 517 -51.79 93.72 4.77
C GLN A 517 -53.12 92.97 4.91
N THR A 518 -53.09 91.70 5.35
CA THR A 518 -54.31 90.94 5.62
C THR A 518 -55.03 91.53 6.83
N SER A 519 -54.30 91.90 7.89
CA SER A 519 -54.86 92.62 9.03
C SER A 519 -55.45 93.98 8.64
N LEU A 520 -54.78 94.72 7.75
CA LEU A 520 -55.30 95.97 7.21
C LEU A 520 -56.64 95.74 6.50
N ALA A 521 -56.72 94.76 5.60
CA ALA A 521 -57.96 94.44 4.89
C ALA A 521 -59.11 94.04 5.83
N GLN A 522 -58.80 93.39 6.97
CA GLN A 522 -59.79 93.08 7.99
C GLN A 522 -60.29 94.32 8.74
N GLU A 523 -59.40 95.25 9.08
CA GLU A 523 -59.78 96.52 9.71
C GLU A 523 -60.53 97.44 8.71
N GLU A 524 -60.11 97.49 7.45
CA GLU A 524 -60.81 98.20 6.38
C GLU A 524 -62.20 97.60 6.11
N GLY A 525 -62.34 96.27 6.13
CA GLY A 525 -63.64 95.61 6.06
C GLY A 525 -64.57 95.97 7.23
N LYS A 526 -64.03 96.36 8.39
CA LYS A 526 -64.85 96.87 9.50
C LYS A 526 -65.40 98.28 9.22
N LEU A 527 -64.84 99.04 8.29
CA LEU A 527 -65.38 100.35 7.88
C LEU A 527 -66.75 100.23 7.20
N ASP A 528 -67.05 99.09 6.58
CA ASP A 528 -68.36 98.84 5.96
C ASP A 528 -69.50 98.88 7.00
N PHE A 529 -69.23 98.53 8.26
CA PHE A 529 -70.20 98.67 9.37
C PHE A 529 -70.48 100.12 9.75
N PHE A 530 -69.65 101.07 9.31
CA PHE A 530 -69.74 102.51 9.61
C PHE A 530 -70.12 103.34 8.36
N LYS A 531 -70.59 102.71 7.29
CA LYS A 531 -70.93 103.35 5.99
C LYS A 531 -71.96 104.47 6.09
N PHE A 532 -72.82 104.45 7.12
CA PHE A 532 -73.87 105.45 7.36
C PHE A 532 -73.63 106.32 8.59
N SER A 533 -72.46 106.23 9.24
CA SER A 533 -72.12 107.05 10.41
C SER A 533 -71.25 108.25 10.03
N ASN A 534 -71.52 109.40 10.64
CA ASN A 534 -70.74 110.62 10.45
C ASN A 534 -69.32 110.45 11.01
N ASP A 535 -68.36 111.17 10.43
CA ASP A 535 -66.94 111.12 10.80
C ASP A 535 -66.64 111.56 12.24
N SER A 536 -67.62 112.16 12.93
CA SER A 536 -67.57 112.50 14.35
C SER A 536 -67.84 111.30 15.29
N ASN A 537 -68.09 110.09 14.77
CA ASN A 537 -68.29 108.89 15.59
C ASN A 537 -66.94 108.43 16.22
N PRO A 538 -66.82 108.39 17.56
CA PRO A 538 -65.56 108.03 18.24
C PRO A 538 -65.00 106.66 17.84
N LEU A 539 -65.87 105.67 17.61
CA LEU A 539 -65.46 104.31 17.21
C LEU A 539 -64.98 104.25 15.76
N LYS A 540 -65.56 105.09 14.87
CA LYS A 540 -65.11 105.24 13.49
C LYS A 540 -63.75 105.95 13.44
N ALA A 541 -63.56 106.99 14.25
CA ALA A 541 -62.30 107.71 14.37
C ALA A 541 -61.18 106.81 14.93
N GLU A 542 -61.47 105.99 15.95
CA GLU A 542 -60.50 105.03 16.49
C GLU A 542 -60.11 103.96 15.47
N LEU A 543 -61.09 103.46 14.69
CA LEU A 543 -60.84 102.52 13.60
C LEU A 543 -59.99 103.14 12.49
N MET A 544 -60.28 104.39 12.09
CA MET A 544 -59.48 105.14 11.12
C MET A 544 -58.04 105.35 11.60
N ASN A 545 -57.85 105.71 12.87
CA ASN A 545 -56.51 105.84 13.47
C ASN A 545 -55.75 104.51 13.48
N ARG A 546 -56.44 103.38 13.70
CA ARG A 546 -55.85 102.05 13.65
C ARG A 546 -55.45 101.66 12.22
N ILE A 547 -56.31 101.92 11.24
CA ILE A 547 -56.02 101.73 9.81
C ILE A 547 -54.82 102.59 9.38
N GLU A 548 -54.77 103.85 9.82
CA GLU A 548 -53.63 104.73 9.57
C GLU A 548 -52.34 104.20 10.21
N ALA A 549 -52.40 103.74 11.47
CA ALA A 549 -51.26 103.14 12.15
C ALA A 549 -50.74 101.87 11.44
N VAL A 550 -51.65 101.00 10.99
CA VAL A 550 -51.30 99.77 10.22
C VAL A 550 -50.72 100.14 8.85
N ASN A 551 -51.23 101.18 8.18
CA ASN A 551 -50.68 101.69 6.93
C ASN A 551 -49.25 102.25 7.11
N ILE A 552 -49.01 102.98 8.21
CA ILE A 552 -47.68 103.46 8.58
C ILE A 552 -46.75 102.25 8.80
N GLU A 553 -47.17 101.22 9.53
CA GLU A 553 -46.37 100.00 9.75
C GLU A 553 -46.03 99.28 8.43
N ILE A 554 -46.99 99.12 7.52
CA ILE A 554 -46.76 98.53 6.18
C ILE A 554 -45.74 99.38 5.40
N SER A 555 -45.83 100.70 5.47
CA SER A 555 -44.88 101.59 4.79
C SER A 555 -43.46 101.43 5.34
N GLU A 556 -43.31 101.29 6.67
CA GLU A 556 -42.03 101.06 7.33
C GLU A 556 -41.44 99.69 6.97
N LEU A 557 -42.24 98.62 6.97
CA LEU A 557 -41.82 97.29 6.55
C LEU A 557 -41.40 97.23 5.08
N LYS A 558 -42.13 97.93 4.19
CA LYS A 558 -41.75 98.08 2.78
C LYS A 558 -40.42 98.83 2.62
N SER A 559 -40.21 99.87 3.42
CA SER A 559 -38.93 100.61 3.44
C SER A 559 -37.77 99.71 3.87
N ARG A 560 -37.94 98.93 4.94
CA ARG A 560 -36.96 97.94 5.40
C ARG A 560 -36.66 96.87 4.35
N LYS A 561 -37.69 96.34 3.70
CA LYS A 561 -37.52 95.39 2.59
C LYS A 561 -36.72 96.01 1.44
N LYS A 562 -37.00 97.26 1.08
CA LYS A 562 -36.26 98.01 0.06
C LYS A 562 -34.78 98.19 0.45
N GLN A 563 -34.48 98.45 1.72
CA GLN A 563 -33.10 98.51 2.21
C GLN A 563 -32.38 97.15 2.05
N ILE A 564 -33.03 96.04 2.37
CA ILE A 564 -32.47 94.69 2.11
C ILE A 564 -32.23 94.48 0.62
N ASP A 565 -33.21 94.79 -0.23
CA ASP A 565 -33.09 94.64 -1.69
C ASP A 565 -31.92 95.48 -2.26
N LEU A 566 -31.72 96.70 -1.75
CA LEU A 566 -30.58 97.56 -2.13
C LEU A 566 -29.24 96.98 -1.67
N THR A 567 -29.20 96.35 -0.50
CA THR A 567 -27.99 95.73 0.05
C THR A 567 -27.61 94.48 -0.72
N ILE A 568 -28.58 93.62 -1.02
CA ILE A 568 -28.39 92.45 -1.91
C ILE A 568 -27.87 92.92 -3.27
N LYS A 569 -28.43 94.00 -3.83
CA LYS A 569 -27.98 94.54 -5.12
C LYS A 569 -26.58 95.15 -5.05
N GLY A 570 -26.25 95.85 -3.96
CA GLY A 570 -24.93 96.42 -3.71
C GLY A 570 -23.86 95.34 -3.65
N LYS A 571 -24.08 94.29 -2.85
CA LYS A 571 -23.18 93.14 -2.77
C LYS A 571 -22.96 92.44 -4.11
N LYS A 572 -24.03 92.22 -4.88
CA LYS A 572 -23.90 91.64 -6.23
C LYS A 572 -23.01 92.49 -7.14
N LYS A 573 -23.13 93.81 -7.05
CA LYS A 573 -22.32 94.75 -7.84
C LYS A 573 -20.86 94.79 -7.37
N GLU A 574 -20.60 94.71 -6.07
CA GLU A 574 -19.23 94.58 -5.54
C GLU A 574 -18.56 93.27 -5.97
N VAL A 575 -19.30 92.17 -5.99
CA VAL A 575 -18.81 90.88 -6.51
C VAL A 575 -18.55 90.96 -8.03
N GLU A 576 -19.41 91.61 -8.81
CA GLU A 576 -19.19 91.87 -10.24
C GLU A 576 -18.01 92.83 -10.51
N GLU A 577 -17.78 93.85 -9.67
CA GLU A 577 -16.67 94.80 -9.84
C GLU A 577 -15.32 94.21 -9.39
N SER A 578 -15.29 93.41 -8.32
CA SER A 578 -14.09 92.68 -7.85
C SER A 578 -13.68 91.55 -8.80
N THR A 579 -14.63 90.88 -9.43
CA THR A 579 -14.35 89.89 -10.49
C THR A 579 -13.80 90.58 -11.75
N ASN A 580 -14.39 91.70 -12.19
CA ASN A 580 -13.85 92.48 -13.32
C ASN A 580 -12.49 93.14 -13.01
N ALA A 581 -12.20 93.51 -11.77
CA ALA A 581 -10.89 94.07 -11.38
C ALA A 581 -9.79 93.00 -11.36
N ALA A 582 -10.11 91.78 -10.89
CA ALA A 582 -9.21 90.63 -10.95
C ALA A 582 -8.91 90.21 -12.40
N GLU A 583 -9.90 90.27 -13.29
CA GLU A 583 -9.71 89.99 -14.72
C GLU A 583 -8.86 91.05 -15.45
N ASN A 584 -8.82 92.31 -14.98
CA ASN A 584 -7.97 93.35 -15.57
C ASN A 584 -6.54 93.36 -15.01
N GLU A 585 -6.30 92.92 -13.76
CA GLU A 585 -4.94 92.75 -13.21
C GLU A 585 -4.21 91.52 -13.79
N GLU A 586 -4.95 90.49 -14.25
CA GLU A 586 -4.38 89.36 -14.99
C GLU A 586 -4.02 89.69 -16.46
N ASP A 587 -4.50 90.82 -17.02
CA ASP A 587 -4.23 91.23 -18.40
C ASP A 587 -3.10 92.29 -18.51
N GLU A 588 -2.61 92.85 -17.38
CA GLU A 588 -1.47 93.79 -17.32
C GLU A 588 -0.18 93.20 -16.67
N GLY A 589 -0.18 91.95 -16.21
CA GLY A 589 0.99 91.23 -15.65
C GLY A 589 1.46 90.08 -16.53
#